data_AF-A0A642URK2-F1
#
_entry.id   AF-A0A642URK2-F1
#
_cell.length_a   1.000
_cell.length_b   1.000
_cell.length_c   1.000
_cell.angle_alpha   90.00
_cell.angle_beta   90.00
_cell.angle_gamma   90.00
#
_symmetry.space_group_name_H-M   'P 1'
#
loop_
_entity.id
_entity.type
_entity.pdbx_description
1 polymer ?
#
loop_
_entity_poly.entity_id
_entity_poly.type
_entity_poly.pdbx_seq_one_letter_code
_entity_poly.pdbx_strand_id
1 'polypeptide(L)'
;MSYTDRFRVDSNFQQPVAPSRRGGVNLERMIERACNPTLLEPDLALNLEIADLINQKKGSYPREAAVAIVKLINSRTPQTSVLALGLLDICVKNCGYPFHLQISRKEFLNELVRRFPEKPPMAYTRTQTLILEAIEEWRETICKTSRYKEDLGYIRDMHRLLSFKGYSFPEVNTEDAAVLNPTDTLRSAQEIEEEEREAQSAKLQELIRRATPADLQEANRLMGIMSGYKKESKNDYHARVAKDLDKLRRKAELLEEMINNNDNTIPEDNVFSEIADSLKNAHPKILKMAQEEQDSDHEAAIRLSSFGEYINGLTNKFDLLKAGNVEAANQIAITRPQGSENPPQKTSASNQQLIESLIDIDDDNGQQQQQQQQETPSSSSTTAKEPENLIDALDGLSFGNIALGSGSGSPQPPASQQPQSSNTNSLLDFSSPQSAPSPQPASTSTEDDWTFASAVPATSSPAPATATSATLDILNNPSGLKITFEFTKQGNGIQIKSVFSNNSPTSTISQLNFQLAVPKSYTLHMDPQSGTTIQAFAAPVTQQIKITPAPSKLRWKVSYMINGVVQNQDGQTDNLPQL
;
A
#
# COMPACT_ATOMS: atom_id res chain seq x y z
N MET A 1 70.57 -22.12 22.52
CA MET A 1 69.18 -22.36 22.09
C MET A 1 68.28 -22.13 23.31
N SER A 2 67.04 -21.65 23.22
CA SER A 2 66.26 -21.15 22.06
C SER A 2 65.44 -19.92 22.49
N TYR A 3 65.05 -19.05 21.56
CA TYR A 3 64.32 -17.79 21.85
C TYR A 3 62.80 -17.99 22.02
N THR A 4 62.37 -19.17 22.47
CA THR A 4 60.99 -19.68 22.29
C THR A 4 60.17 -19.87 23.57
N ASP A 5 60.78 -19.84 24.76
CA ASP A 5 60.07 -20.12 26.04
C ASP A 5 59.40 -18.90 26.71
N ARG A 6 59.31 -17.75 26.03
CA ARG A 6 58.67 -16.53 26.58
C ARG A 6 57.21 -16.31 26.18
N PHE A 7 56.61 -17.19 25.37
CA PHE A 7 55.25 -17.03 24.85
C PHE A 7 54.32 -18.22 25.12
N ARG A 8 54.50 -18.89 26.27
CA ARG A 8 53.51 -19.84 26.79
C ARG A 8 52.36 -19.08 27.45
N VAL A 9 51.49 -18.49 26.62
CA VAL A 9 50.27 -17.79 27.06
C VAL A 9 49.36 -18.77 27.79
N ASP A 10 48.79 -18.36 28.93
CA ASP A 10 47.86 -19.17 29.69
C ASP A 10 46.65 -19.58 28.85
N SER A 11 46.38 -20.89 28.82
CA SER A 11 45.28 -21.49 28.05
C SER A 11 43.93 -21.32 28.75
N ASN A 12 43.63 -20.09 29.17
CA ASN A 12 42.41 -19.70 29.88
C ASN A 12 41.77 -18.44 29.28
N PHE A 13 41.93 -18.25 27.96
CA PHE A 13 41.13 -17.29 27.20
C PHE A 13 39.69 -17.79 27.15
N GLN A 14 38.88 -17.34 28.10
CA GLN A 14 37.43 -17.48 28.07
C GLN A 14 36.95 -16.94 26.71
N GLN A 15 36.32 -17.80 25.90
CA GLN A 15 35.73 -17.36 24.63
C GLN A 15 34.75 -16.20 24.90
N PRO A 16 34.71 -15.15 24.06
CA PRO A 16 33.76 -14.07 24.23
C PRO A 16 32.35 -14.67 24.13
N VAL A 17 31.67 -14.75 25.28
CA VAL A 17 30.35 -15.38 25.39
C VAL A 17 29.41 -14.60 24.49
N ALA A 18 28.93 -15.25 23.42
CA ALA A 18 28.03 -14.63 22.46
C ALA A 18 26.85 -13.99 23.20
N PRO A 19 26.49 -12.72 22.91
CA PRO A 19 25.56 -11.95 23.73
C PRO A 19 24.25 -12.72 23.87
N SER A 20 23.93 -13.07 25.13
CA SER A 20 22.86 -14.03 25.44
C SER A 20 21.52 -13.52 24.90
N ARG A 21 20.93 -14.24 23.92
CA ARG A 21 19.61 -13.95 23.34
C ARG A 21 18.46 -14.28 24.33
N ARG A 22 18.49 -13.70 25.54
CA ARG A 22 17.43 -13.78 26.56
C ARG A 22 17.36 -12.46 27.33
N GLY A 23 16.33 -11.66 27.07
CA GLY A 23 16.10 -10.38 27.75
C GLY A 23 15.25 -9.38 26.95
N GLY A 24 15.35 -9.40 25.62
CA GLY A 24 14.41 -8.70 24.74
C GLY A 24 13.12 -9.50 24.53
N VAL A 25 12.01 -8.81 24.28
CA VAL A 25 10.79 -9.41 23.74
C VAL A 25 11.14 -10.03 22.38
N ASN A 26 10.87 -11.31 22.17
CA ASN A 26 11.19 -11.94 20.89
C ASN A 26 10.17 -11.48 19.84
N LEU A 27 10.62 -10.66 18.89
CA LEU A 27 9.85 -10.16 17.75
C LEU A 27 9.10 -11.29 17.01
N GLU A 28 9.76 -12.42 16.75
CA GLU A 28 9.14 -13.57 16.08
C GLU A 28 7.95 -14.13 16.92
N ARG A 29 8.08 -14.18 18.25
CA ARG A 29 7.01 -14.60 19.17
C ARG A 29 5.85 -13.59 19.27
N MET A 30 6.13 -12.29 19.12
CA MET A 30 5.08 -11.26 19.08
C MET A 30 4.26 -11.39 17.79
N ILE A 31 4.95 -11.57 16.66
CA ILE A 31 4.36 -11.79 15.34
C ILE A 31 3.55 -13.11 15.32
N GLU A 32 4.07 -14.19 15.91
CA GLU A 32 3.33 -15.45 16.10
C GLU A 32 2.06 -15.26 16.96
N ARG A 33 2.12 -14.44 18.02
CA ARG A 33 0.96 -14.12 18.87
C ARG A 33 -0.10 -13.33 18.10
N ALA A 34 0.30 -12.33 17.31
CA ALA A 34 -0.58 -11.51 16.47
C ALA A 34 -1.29 -12.31 15.37
N CYS A 35 -0.61 -13.31 14.80
CA CYS A 35 -1.12 -14.14 13.72
C CYS A 35 -1.77 -15.46 14.20
N ASN A 36 -2.06 -15.59 15.50
CA ASN A 36 -2.59 -16.80 16.10
C ASN A 36 -3.97 -17.16 15.49
N PRO A 37 -4.16 -18.37 14.93
CA PRO A 37 -5.40 -18.75 14.25
C PRO A 37 -6.64 -18.84 15.15
N THR A 38 -6.52 -18.72 16.47
CA THR A 38 -7.68 -18.59 17.38
C THR A 38 -8.24 -17.16 17.47
N LEU A 39 -7.57 -16.16 16.90
CA LEU A 39 -8.05 -14.79 16.85
C LEU A 39 -9.08 -14.63 15.72
N LEU A 40 -10.27 -14.13 16.06
CA LEU A 40 -11.33 -13.84 15.09
C LEU A 40 -11.03 -12.56 14.28
N GLU A 41 -10.45 -11.57 14.96
CA GLU A 41 -10.15 -10.22 14.48
C GLU A 41 -8.67 -9.88 14.74
N PRO A 42 -8.05 -8.96 13.99
CA PRO A 42 -6.66 -8.57 14.20
C PRO A 42 -6.47 -7.77 15.50
N ASP A 43 -5.49 -8.17 16.32
CA ASP A 43 -5.07 -7.43 17.50
C ASP A 43 -4.29 -6.16 17.10
N LEU A 44 -5.04 -5.08 16.83
CA LEU A 44 -4.48 -3.80 16.41
C LEU A 44 -3.47 -3.23 17.43
N ALA A 45 -3.70 -3.44 18.73
CA ALA A 45 -2.79 -2.95 19.76
C ALA A 45 -1.43 -3.66 19.69
N LEU A 46 -1.43 -4.99 19.54
CA LEU A 46 -0.21 -5.76 19.33
C LEU A 46 0.45 -5.47 17.98
N ASN A 47 -0.32 -5.26 16.91
CA ASN A 47 0.23 -4.94 15.60
C ASN A 47 0.97 -3.59 15.62
N LEU A 48 0.46 -2.60 16.36
CA LEU A 48 1.14 -1.34 16.62
C LEU A 48 2.36 -1.53 17.54
N GLU A 49 2.27 -2.34 18.61
CA GLU A 49 3.42 -2.71 19.47
C GLU A 49 4.58 -3.32 18.66
N ILE A 50 4.27 -4.12 17.65
CA ILE A 50 5.25 -4.71 16.72
C ILE A 50 5.86 -3.65 15.79
N ALA A 51 5.05 -2.74 15.22
CA ALA A 51 5.53 -1.65 14.37
C ALA A 51 6.45 -0.68 15.14
N ASP A 52 6.07 -0.31 16.36
CA ASP A 52 6.89 0.50 17.27
C ASP A 52 8.20 -0.22 17.63
N LEU A 53 8.16 -1.52 17.91
CA LEU A 53 9.38 -2.28 18.21
C LEU A 53 10.35 -2.33 17.02
N ILE A 54 9.84 -2.45 15.79
CA ILE A 54 10.64 -2.38 14.56
C ILE A 54 11.30 -0.99 14.44
N ASN A 55 10.52 0.08 14.64
CA ASN A 55 10.97 1.47 14.54
C ASN A 55 11.97 1.86 15.63
N GLN A 56 11.82 1.34 16.85
CA GLN A 56 12.73 1.61 17.97
C GLN A 56 14.05 0.83 17.88
N LYS A 57 14.04 -0.39 17.33
CA LYS A 57 15.22 -1.26 17.30
C LYS A 57 16.03 -1.14 16.01
N LYS A 58 15.38 -0.81 14.89
CA LYS A 58 15.99 -0.59 13.57
C LYS A 58 16.90 -1.77 13.18
N GLY A 59 17.91 -1.53 12.34
CA GLY A 59 18.91 -2.54 12.00
C GLY A 59 18.31 -3.78 11.31
N SER A 60 18.46 -4.96 11.91
CA SER A 60 17.91 -6.21 11.37
C SER A 60 16.40 -6.38 11.60
N TYR A 61 15.77 -5.61 12.50
CA TYR A 61 14.37 -5.83 12.91
C TYR A 61 13.35 -5.72 11.76
N PRO A 62 13.42 -4.73 10.84
CA PRO A 62 12.52 -4.67 9.69
C PRO A 62 12.59 -5.94 8.81
N ARG A 63 13.80 -6.50 8.66
CA ARG A 63 14.03 -7.73 7.89
C ARG A 63 13.56 -8.97 8.64
N GLU A 64 13.84 -9.08 9.94
CA GLU A 64 13.37 -10.18 10.78
C GLU A 64 11.84 -10.21 10.83
N ALA A 65 11.18 -9.05 10.93
CA ALA A 65 9.73 -8.92 10.84
C ALA A 65 9.19 -9.35 9.46
N ALA A 66 9.69 -8.77 8.36
CA ALA A 66 9.22 -9.10 7.01
C ALA A 66 9.37 -10.61 6.69
N VAL A 67 10.48 -11.22 7.11
CA VAL A 67 10.75 -12.66 6.94
C VAL A 67 9.85 -13.52 7.85
N ALA A 68 9.51 -13.09 9.07
CA ALA A 68 8.56 -13.81 9.92
C ALA A 68 7.13 -13.72 9.36
N ILE A 69 6.69 -12.53 8.97
CA ILE A 69 5.35 -12.25 8.44
C ILE A 69 5.10 -13.06 7.15
N VAL A 70 6.01 -13.04 6.17
CA VAL A 70 5.79 -13.73 4.88
C VAL A 70 5.74 -15.27 5.01
N LYS A 71 6.39 -15.86 6.03
CA LYS A 71 6.22 -17.28 6.38
C LYS A 71 4.79 -17.58 6.85
N LEU A 72 4.20 -16.70 7.64
CA LEU A 72 2.85 -16.86 8.22
C LEU A 72 1.75 -16.62 7.18
N ILE A 73 1.94 -15.64 6.27
CA ILE A 73 1.13 -15.51 5.04
C ILE A 73 1.13 -16.82 4.25
N ASN A 74 2.29 -17.50 4.21
CA ASN A 74 2.45 -18.80 3.55
C ASN A 74 1.99 -20.04 4.34
N SER A 75 1.39 -19.87 5.52
CA SER A 75 0.94 -20.98 6.37
C SER A 75 -0.15 -21.85 5.71
N ARG A 76 -0.56 -22.93 6.40
CA ARG A 76 -1.67 -23.79 5.96
C ARG A 76 -3.04 -23.28 6.41
N THR A 77 -3.09 -22.30 7.31
CA THR A 77 -4.32 -21.88 7.98
C THR A 77 -4.76 -20.52 7.44
N PRO A 78 -5.88 -20.41 6.69
CA PRO A 78 -6.29 -19.17 6.05
C PRO A 78 -6.39 -17.98 7.02
N GLN A 79 -6.84 -18.21 8.25
CA GLN A 79 -6.93 -17.17 9.28
C GLN A 79 -5.56 -16.58 9.63
N THR A 80 -4.54 -17.42 9.90
CA THR A 80 -3.16 -16.97 10.11
C THR A 80 -2.62 -16.21 8.90
N SER A 81 -2.95 -16.65 7.68
CA SER A 81 -2.52 -15.94 6.46
C SER A 81 -3.19 -14.56 6.30
N VAL A 82 -4.46 -14.40 6.69
CA VAL A 82 -5.18 -13.11 6.65
C VAL A 82 -4.70 -12.18 7.78
N LEU A 83 -4.54 -12.68 9.00
CA LEU A 83 -3.99 -11.91 10.13
C LEU A 83 -2.55 -11.42 9.84
N ALA A 84 -1.72 -12.27 9.22
CA ALA A 84 -0.37 -11.89 8.82
C ALA A 84 -0.34 -10.85 7.69
N LEU A 85 -1.34 -10.81 6.80
CA LEU A 85 -1.50 -9.73 5.81
C LEU A 85 -1.95 -8.42 6.47
N GLY A 86 -2.86 -8.46 7.45
CA GLY A 86 -3.24 -7.27 8.23
C GLY A 86 -2.08 -6.69 9.06
N LEU A 87 -1.25 -7.54 9.66
CA LEU A 87 -0.01 -7.12 10.32
C LEU A 87 1.01 -6.57 9.31
N LEU A 88 1.13 -7.19 8.12
CA LEU A 88 2.00 -6.68 7.06
C LEU A 88 1.62 -5.25 6.68
N ASP A 89 0.33 -5.00 6.43
CA ASP A 89 -0.21 -3.69 6.07
C ASP A 89 0.13 -2.62 7.13
N ILE A 90 -0.14 -2.92 8.41
CA ILE A 90 0.18 -2.04 9.53
C ILE A 90 1.68 -1.73 9.58
N CYS A 91 2.56 -2.70 9.33
CA CYS A 91 4.00 -2.46 9.23
C CYS A 91 4.39 -1.63 7.99
N VAL A 92 3.74 -1.78 6.83
CA VAL A 92 4.00 -0.90 5.67
C VAL A 92 3.55 0.54 5.96
N LYS A 93 2.40 0.72 6.60
CA LYS A 93 1.83 2.02 6.96
C LYS A 93 2.61 2.74 8.07
N ASN A 94 3.27 2.02 8.99
CA ASN A 94 3.93 2.63 10.17
C ASN A 94 5.47 2.52 10.21
N CYS A 95 6.13 1.62 9.46
CA CYS A 95 7.58 1.41 9.57
C CYS A 95 8.45 2.06 8.47
N GLY A 96 7.83 2.76 7.52
CA GLY A 96 8.53 3.59 6.53
C GLY A 96 9.61 2.87 5.71
N TYR A 97 10.58 3.64 5.20
CA TYR A 97 11.56 3.15 4.23
C TYR A 97 12.37 1.92 4.68
N PRO A 98 12.88 1.80 5.93
CA PRO A 98 13.61 0.61 6.35
C PRO A 98 12.82 -0.70 6.20
N PHE A 99 11.49 -0.64 6.29
CA PHE A 99 10.59 -1.77 6.02
C PHE A 99 10.19 -1.88 4.54
N HIS A 100 9.89 -0.74 3.87
CA HIS A 100 9.60 -0.70 2.43
C HIS A 100 10.73 -1.31 1.59
N LEU A 101 11.98 -1.08 1.99
CA LEU A 101 13.17 -1.63 1.36
C LEU A 101 13.29 -3.15 1.48
N GLN A 102 12.67 -3.76 2.49
CA GLN A 102 12.66 -5.21 2.71
C GLN A 102 11.50 -5.90 1.98
N ILE A 103 10.31 -5.29 1.92
CA ILE A 103 9.20 -5.82 1.12
C ILE A 103 9.48 -5.69 -0.39
N SER A 104 10.20 -4.66 -0.84
CA SER A 104 10.63 -4.52 -2.24
C SER A 104 11.90 -5.33 -2.57
N ARG A 105 12.03 -6.54 -2.02
CA ARG A 105 13.07 -7.50 -2.40
C ARG A 105 12.48 -8.65 -3.21
N LYS A 106 13.23 -9.11 -4.22
CA LYS A 106 12.80 -10.22 -5.09
C LYS A 106 12.56 -11.49 -4.28
N GLU A 107 13.37 -11.75 -3.25
CA GLU A 107 13.13 -12.87 -2.32
C GLU A 107 11.82 -12.74 -1.53
N PHE A 108 11.47 -11.55 -1.04
CA PHE A 108 10.21 -11.32 -0.31
C PHE A 108 9.00 -11.46 -1.23
N LEU A 109 9.02 -10.76 -2.38
CA LEU A 109 7.91 -10.76 -3.33
C LEU A 109 7.67 -12.17 -3.91
N ASN A 110 8.73 -12.93 -4.18
CA ASN A 110 8.60 -14.33 -4.62
C ASN A 110 7.95 -15.23 -3.57
N GLU A 111 8.29 -15.08 -2.28
CA GLU A 111 7.60 -15.83 -1.21
C GLU A 111 6.15 -15.37 -1.04
N LEU A 112 5.88 -14.06 -1.08
CA LEU A 112 4.53 -13.51 -1.00
C LEU A 112 3.60 -14.12 -2.07
N VAL A 113 4.08 -14.22 -3.31
CA VAL A 113 3.32 -14.78 -4.44
C VAL A 113 3.40 -16.32 -4.56
N ARG A 114 4.14 -17.03 -3.69
CA ARG A 114 4.44 -18.48 -3.85
C ARG A 114 3.20 -19.39 -3.78
N ARG A 115 2.05 -18.88 -3.35
CA ARG A 115 0.75 -19.59 -3.33
C ARG A 115 -0.15 -19.29 -4.54
N PHE A 116 0.27 -18.45 -5.49
CA PHE A 116 -0.45 -18.27 -6.74
C PHE A 116 -0.24 -19.46 -7.69
N PRO A 117 -1.31 -19.97 -8.35
CA PRO A 117 -1.16 -20.91 -9.47
C PRO A 117 -0.48 -20.25 -10.68
N GLU A 118 -0.01 -21.07 -11.63
CA GLU A 118 0.69 -20.57 -12.83
C GLU A 118 -0.18 -19.62 -13.67
N LYS A 119 -1.49 -19.92 -13.74
CA LYS A 119 -2.54 -19.15 -14.43
C LYS A 119 -3.62 -18.76 -13.41
N PRO A 120 -4.28 -17.59 -13.56
CA PRO A 120 -5.30 -17.13 -12.63
C PRO A 120 -6.47 -18.13 -12.51
N PRO A 121 -6.97 -18.40 -11.29
CA PRO A 121 -8.17 -19.22 -11.09
C PRO A 121 -9.45 -18.46 -11.45
N MET A 122 -10.56 -19.17 -11.64
CA MET A 122 -11.89 -18.56 -11.87
C MET A 122 -12.39 -17.71 -10.69
N ALA A 123 -11.89 -17.98 -9.48
CA ALA A 123 -12.11 -17.17 -8.28
C ALA A 123 -10.83 -17.19 -7.43
N TYR A 124 -10.40 -16.01 -6.98
CA TYR A 124 -9.27 -15.87 -6.06
C TYR A 124 -9.68 -16.25 -4.63
N THR A 125 -8.78 -16.82 -3.84
CA THR A 125 -9.00 -16.96 -2.39
C THR A 125 -8.85 -15.61 -1.68
N ARG A 126 -9.43 -15.41 -0.49
CA ARG A 126 -9.33 -14.12 0.24
C ARG A 126 -7.87 -13.67 0.45
N THR A 127 -6.97 -14.61 0.75
CA THR A 127 -5.52 -14.36 0.84
C THR A 127 -4.92 -13.92 -0.50
N GLN A 128 -5.35 -14.52 -1.61
CA GLN A 128 -4.89 -14.13 -2.95
C GLN A 128 -5.39 -12.74 -3.34
N THR A 129 -6.65 -12.39 -3.06
CA THR A 129 -7.20 -11.04 -3.25
C THR A 129 -6.38 -10.01 -2.46
N LEU A 130 -6.19 -10.23 -1.15
CA LEU A 130 -5.44 -9.32 -0.27
C LEU A 130 -3.97 -9.13 -0.71
N ILE A 131 -3.33 -10.13 -1.32
CA ILE A 131 -1.97 -9.99 -1.88
C ILE A 131 -1.97 -9.13 -3.15
N LEU A 132 -2.98 -9.26 -4.02
CA LEU A 132 -3.11 -8.41 -5.21
C LEU A 132 -3.44 -6.97 -4.81
N GLU A 133 -4.37 -6.80 -3.88
CA GLU A 133 -4.78 -5.55 -3.24
C GLU A 133 -3.56 -4.79 -2.68
N ALA A 134 -2.76 -5.43 -1.82
CA ALA A 134 -1.54 -4.83 -1.27
C ALA A 134 -0.47 -4.51 -2.33
N ILE A 135 -0.26 -5.37 -3.34
CA ILE A 135 0.72 -5.12 -4.41
C ILE A 135 0.32 -3.89 -5.25
N GLU A 136 -0.96 -3.69 -5.52
CA GLU A 136 -1.45 -2.53 -6.28
C GLU A 136 -1.50 -1.26 -5.42
N GLU A 137 -1.91 -1.37 -4.15
CA GLU A 137 -1.81 -0.28 -3.18
C GLU A 137 -0.37 0.24 -3.09
N TRP A 138 0.63 -0.64 -2.94
CA TRP A 138 2.04 -0.23 -2.90
C TRP A 138 2.52 0.35 -4.24
N ARG A 139 2.00 -0.15 -5.38
CA ARG A 139 2.33 0.35 -6.73
C ARG A 139 1.79 1.76 -6.97
N GLU A 140 0.59 2.06 -6.50
CA GLU A 140 -0.05 3.37 -6.60
C GLU A 140 0.46 4.37 -5.55
N THR A 141 0.81 3.92 -4.34
CA THR A 141 1.29 4.77 -3.23
C THR A 141 2.82 4.88 -3.22
N ILE A 142 3.52 4.06 -2.42
CA ILE A 142 4.96 4.18 -2.14
C ILE A 142 5.82 4.12 -3.42
N CYS A 143 5.42 3.37 -4.45
CA CYS A 143 6.12 3.33 -5.74
C CYS A 143 5.91 4.56 -6.64
N LYS A 144 5.03 5.51 -6.28
CA LYS A 144 4.84 6.80 -6.96
C LYS A 144 5.23 8.00 -6.08
N THR A 145 4.75 8.03 -4.84
CA THR A 145 4.82 9.22 -3.96
C THR A 145 6.00 9.21 -2.99
N SER A 146 6.60 8.04 -2.69
CA SER A 146 7.77 7.98 -1.80
C SER A 146 9.00 8.65 -2.41
N ARG A 147 9.74 9.38 -1.58
CA ARG A 147 11.06 9.94 -1.91
C ARG A 147 12.09 8.90 -2.36
N TYR A 148 11.88 7.61 -2.03
CA TYR A 148 12.79 6.50 -2.35
C TYR A 148 12.26 5.54 -3.45
N LYS A 149 11.25 5.96 -4.23
CA LYS A 149 10.52 5.11 -5.20
C LYS A 149 11.37 4.32 -6.22
N GLU A 150 12.62 4.69 -6.46
CA GLU A 150 13.51 3.94 -7.38
C GLU A 150 14.09 2.68 -6.74
N ASP A 151 14.30 2.65 -5.43
CA ASP A 151 14.67 1.42 -4.70
C ASP A 151 13.49 0.42 -4.64
N LEU A 152 12.28 0.89 -4.93
CA LEU A 152 11.03 0.13 -4.89
C LEU A 152 10.64 -0.50 -6.25
N GLY A 153 11.58 -0.56 -7.19
CA GLY A 153 11.33 -1.04 -8.56
C GLY A 153 10.77 -2.47 -8.66
N TYR A 154 11.20 -3.38 -7.78
CA TYR A 154 10.76 -4.77 -7.81
C TYR A 154 9.26 -4.96 -7.55
N ILE A 155 8.60 -4.07 -6.81
CA ILE A 155 7.13 -4.09 -6.64
C ILE A 155 6.45 -3.80 -7.98
N ARG A 156 6.90 -2.75 -8.70
CA ARG A 156 6.41 -2.39 -10.05
C ARG A 156 6.56 -3.57 -11.02
N ASP A 157 7.68 -4.29 -10.96
CA ASP A 157 7.97 -5.43 -11.83
C ASP A 157 7.20 -6.70 -11.45
N MET A 158 6.94 -6.94 -10.16
CA MET A 158 6.08 -8.04 -9.73
C MET A 158 4.62 -7.80 -10.14
N HIS A 159 4.11 -6.58 -10.00
CA HIS A 159 2.80 -6.20 -10.54
C HIS A 159 2.75 -6.48 -12.05
N ARG A 160 3.70 -5.94 -12.84
CA ARG A 160 3.79 -6.18 -14.30
C ARG A 160 3.78 -7.67 -14.66
N LEU A 161 4.54 -8.49 -13.94
CA LEU A 161 4.62 -9.94 -14.16
C LEU A 161 3.29 -10.65 -13.89
N LEU A 162 2.58 -10.25 -12.83
CA LEU A 162 1.25 -10.78 -12.50
C LEU A 162 0.19 -10.32 -13.52
N SER A 163 0.20 -9.04 -13.92
CA SER A 163 -0.67 -8.53 -14.99
C SER A 163 -0.46 -9.30 -16.30
N PHE A 164 0.80 -9.55 -16.69
CA PHE A 164 1.14 -10.31 -17.89
C PHE A 164 0.69 -11.79 -17.82
N LYS A 165 0.65 -12.37 -16.62
CA LYS A 165 0.05 -13.70 -16.38
C LYS A 165 -1.49 -13.70 -16.39
N GLY A 166 -2.13 -12.54 -16.53
CA GLY A 166 -3.59 -12.39 -16.54
C GLY A 166 -4.23 -12.26 -15.15
N TYR A 167 -3.45 -12.00 -14.09
CA TYR A 167 -4.03 -11.65 -12.80
C TYR A 167 -4.66 -10.26 -12.86
N SER A 168 -5.92 -10.16 -12.42
CA SER A 168 -6.66 -8.91 -12.31
C SER A 168 -6.49 -8.36 -10.90
N PHE A 169 -6.13 -7.08 -10.82
CA PHE A 169 -5.97 -6.34 -9.57
C PHE A 169 -7.29 -5.62 -9.22
N PRO A 170 -7.66 -5.52 -7.93
CA PRO A 170 -8.79 -4.71 -7.50
C PRO A 170 -8.45 -3.21 -7.57
N GLU A 171 -9.47 -2.36 -7.59
CA GLU A 171 -9.30 -0.91 -7.43
C GLU A 171 -8.88 -0.59 -5.97
N VAL A 172 -7.90 0.30 -5.81
CA VAL A 172 -7.42 0.74 -4.48
C VAL A 172 -8.35 1.84 -3.96
N ASN A 173 -8.82 1.73 -2.71
CA ASN A 173 -9.61 2.79 -2.11
C ASN A 173 -8.77 4.07 -1.97
N THR A 174 -9.38 5.23 -2.25
CA THR A 174 -8.71 6.53 -2.11
C THR A 174 -8.29 6.84 -0.67
N GLU A 175 -9.00 6.28 0.31
CA GLU A 175 -8.72 6.44 1.75
C GLU A 175 -7.48 5.65 2.18
N ASP A 176 -7.39 4.35 1.84
CA ASP A 176 -6.20 3.53 2.08
C ASP A 176 -4.95 4.12 1.40
N ALA A 177 -5.11 4.57 0.15
CA ALA A 177 -4.05 5.24 -0.60
C ALA A 177 -3.59 6.55 0.05
N ALA A 178 -4.49 7.29 0.72
CA ALA A 178 -4.15 8.52 1.42
C ALA A 178 -3.27 8.29 2.66
N VAL A 179 -3.39 7.13 3.34
CA VAL A 179 -2.58 6.79 4.52
C VAL A 179 -1.11 6.51 4.16
N LEU A 180 -0.86 5.87 3.01
CA LEU A 180 0.50 5.55 2.55
C LEU A 180 1.17 6.68 1.74
N ASN A 181 0.39 7.63 1.23
CA ASN A 181 0.93 8.83 0.61
C ASN A 181 1.43 9.79 1.69
N PRO A 182 2.64 10.37 1.55
CA PRO A 182 3.18 11.29 2.54
C PRO A 182 2.32 12.56 2.62
N THR A 183 1.55 12.68 3.70
CA THR A 183 0.82 13.91 4.04
C THR A 183 1.80 15.08 4.03
N ASP A 184 1.41 16.19 3.39
CA ASP A 184 2.23 17.36 3.08
C ASP A 184 2.52 18.24 4.33
N THR A 185 2.93 17.58 5.41
CA THR A 185 3.34 18.17 6.69
C THR A 185 4.75 18.74 6.57
N LEU A 186 4.95 19.97 7.04
CA LEU A 186 6.30 20.52 7.15
C LEU A 186 7.15 19.65 8.09
N ARG A 187 8.45 19.58 7.81
CA ARG A 187 9.46 18.91 8.63
C ARG A 187 10.71 19.78 8.69
N SER A 188 11.40 19.86 9.83
CA SER A 188 12.58 20.75 9.93
C SER A 188 13.78 20.17 9.17
N ALA A 189 14.79 21.00 8.87
CA ALA A 189 15.98 20.55 8.13
C ALA A 189 16.68 19.38 8.85
N GLN A 190 16.71 19.39 10.19
CA GLN A 190 17.25 18.32 11.01
C GLN A 190 16.40 17.04 10.97
N GLU A 191 15.07 17.16 10.94
CA GLU A 191 14.13 16.03 10.82
C GLU A 191 14.32 15.30 9.46
N ILE A 192 14.49 16.06 8.38
CA ILE A 192 14.73 15.51 7.02
C ILE A 192 16.14 14.93 6.90
N GLU A 193 17.15 15.53 7.53
CA GLU A 193 18.51 14.96 7.59
C GLU A 193 18.52 13.63 8.37
N GLU A 194 17.78 13.53 9.48
CA GLU A 194 17.73 12.28 10.26
C GLU A 194 16.97 11.16 9.54
N GLU A 195 15.83 11.46 8.89
CA GLU A 195 15.14 10.51 8.00
C GLU A 195 16.09 10.02 6.89
N GLU A 196 16.84 10.94 6.26
CA GLU A 196 17.77 10.56 5.20
C GLU A 196 18.94 9.73 5.75
N ARG A 197 19.53 10.11 6.88
CA ARG A 197 20.63 9.37 7.53
C ARG A 197 20.18 7.96 7.93
N GLU A 198 18.95 7.81 8.42
CA GLU A 198 18.36 6.51 8.71
C GLU A 198 18.19 5.66 7.44
N ALA A 199 17.56 6.22 6.40
CA ALA A 199 17.36 5.52 5.14
C ALA A 199 18.68 5.11 4.46
N GLN A 200 19.66 6.02 4.44
CA GLN A 200 21.02 5.72 3.96
C GLN A 200 21.67 4.62 4.80
N SER A 201 21.48 4.60 6.13
CA SER A 201 22.00 3.51 6.98
C SER A 201 21.32 2.15 6.71
N ALA A 202 20.00 2.13 6.52
CA ALA A 202 19.25 0.90 6.22
C ALA A 202 19.62 0.35 4.84
N LYS A 203 19.77 1.23 3.84
CA LYS A 203 20.25 0.87 2.51
C LYS A 203 21.68 0.34 2.54
N LEU A 204 22.59 0.98 3.29
CA LEU A 204 23.97 0.53 3.45
C LEU A 204 24.05 -0.88 4.06
N GLN A 205 23.28 -1.16 5.11
CA GLN A 205 23.25 -2.49 5.74
C GLN A 205 22.76 -3.58 4.77
N GLU A 206 21.71 -3.31 3.98
CA GLU A 206 21.16 -4.28 3.04
C GLU A 206 22.07 -4.50 1.81
N LEU A 207 22.78 -3.47 1.35
CA LEU A 207 23.81 -3.60 0.31
C LEU A 207 25.00 -4.46 0.81
N ILE A 208 25.49 -4.20 2.02
CA ILE A 208 26.54 -5.01 2.66
C ILE A 208 26.08 -6.47 2.85
N ARG A 209 24.80 -6.70 3.22
CA ARG A 209 24.21 -8.05 3.35
C ARG A 209 24.18 -8.80 2.03
N ARG A 210 23.84 -8.12 0.92
CA ARG A 210 23.72 -8.74 -0.41
C ARG A 210 25.08 -9.03 -1.04
N ALA A 211 26.10 -8.23 -0.73
CA ALA A 211 27.51 -8.47 -1.06
C ALA A 211 27.83 -8.75 -2.55
N THR A 212 26.96 -8.34 -3.49
CA THR A 212 27.27 -8.45 -4.92
C THR A 212 28.25 -7.33 -5.33
N PRO A 213 29.02 -7.50 -6.42
CA PRO A 213 29.99 -6.48 -6.84
C PRO A 213 29.38 -5.09 -7.08
N ALA A 214 28.15 -5.02 -7.61
CA ALA A 214 27.43 -3.77 -7.81
C ALA A 214 26.92 -3.17 -6.48
N ASP A 215 26.37 -4.01 -5.58
CA ASP A 215 25.91 -3.55 -4.27
C ASP A 215 27.06 -3.02 -3.42
N LEU A 216 28.25 -3.64 -3.53
CA LEU A 216 29.47 -3.20 -2.83
C LEU A 216 29.95 -1.83 -3.33
N GLN A 217 29.84 -1.57 -4.63
CA GLN A 217 30.16 -0.24 -5.20
C GLN A 217 29.20 0.83 -4.68
N GLU A 218 27.90 0.56 -4.64
CA GLU A 218 26.94 1.50 -4.07
C GLU A 218 27.14 1.67 -2.55
N ALA A 219 27.44 0.59 -1.81
CA ALA A 219 27.76 0.64 -0.38
C ALA A 219 28.98 1.53 -0.10
N ASN A 220 30.05 1.42 -0.89
CA ASN A 220 31.23 2.27 -0.77
C ASN A 220 30.90 3.74 -1.06
N ARG A 221 30.09 4.03 -2.09
CA ARG A 221 29.60 5.38 -2.40
C ARG A 221 28.80 5.96 -1.24
N LEU A 222 27.91 5.15 -0.66
CA LEU A 222 27.00 5.52 0.41
C LEU A 222 27.70 5.72 1.76
N MET A 223 28.71 4.89 2.06
CA MET A 223 29.59 5.08 3.22
C MET A 223 30.38 6.39 3.12
N GLY A 224 30.84 6.79 1.94
CA GLY A 224 31.48 8.08 1.71
C GLY A 224 30.56 9.29 1.95
N ILE A 225 29.27 9.16 1.67
CA ILE A 225 28.25 10.19 1.96
C ILE A 225 27.98 10.24 3.47
N MET A 226 27.70 9.09 4.10
CA MET A 226 27.45 8.95 5.54
C MET A 226 28.63 9.39 6.43
N SER A 227 29.86 9.33 5.91
CA SER A 227 31.09 9.83 6.57
C SER A 227 31.23 11.36 6.52
N GLY A 228 30.24 12.09 5.98
CA GLY A 228 30.26 13.55 5.89
C GLY A 228 31.21 14.14 4.85
N TYR A 229 31.83 13.29 4.01
CA TYR A 229 32.82 13.71 3.00
C TYR A 229 32.21 14.57 1.86
N LYS A 230 30.87 14.65 1.79
CA LYS A 230 30.11 15.51 0.87
C LYS A 230 29.23 16.50 1.65
N LYS A 231 29.81 17.65 2.00
CA LYS A 231 29.11 18.75 2.71
C LYS A 231 27.93 19.35 1.92
N GLU A 232 27.92 19.14 0.60
CA GLU A 232 26.85 19.49 -0.35
C GLU A 232 25.46 19.11 0.18
N SER A 233 25.34 17.94 0.83
CA SER A 233 24.08 17.41 1.35
C SER A 233 23.37 18.33 2.34
N LYS A 234 24.07 19.21 3.08
CA LYS A 234 23.39 20.09 4.05
C LYS A 234 22.57 21.18 3.34
N ASN A 235 23.08 21.74 2.25
CA ASN A 235 22.39 22.78 1.49
C ASN A 235 21.12 22.23 0.84
N ASP A 236 21.16 20.97 0.41
CA ASP A 236 20.02 20.21 -0.10
C ASP A 236 18.84 20.15 0.91
N TYR A 237 19.10 20.05 2.21
CA TYR A 237 18.04 20.01 3.23
C TYR A 237 17.33 21.35 3.39
N HIS A 238 18.07 22.46 3.56
CA HIS A 238 17.46 23.79 3.65
C HIS A 238 16.72 24.15 2.35
N ALA A 239 17.24 23.77 1.18
CA ALA A 239 16.56 23.97 -0.11
C ALA A 239 15.23 23.18 -0.25
N ARG A 240 15.15 21.97 0.33
CA ARG A 240 13.89 21.19 0.41
C ARG A 240 12.89 21.85 1.34
N VAL A 241 13.34 22.27 2.53
CA VAL A 241 12.52 23.00 3.51
C VAL A 241 11.95 24.28 2.91
N ALA A 242 12.77 25.08 2.22
CA ALA A 242 12.31 26.28 1.50
C ALA A 242 11.22 25.97 0.47
N LYS A 243 11.37 24.88 -0.31
CA LYS A 243 10.36 24.47 -1.29
C LYS A 243 9.04 24.03 -0.66
N ASP A 244 9.08 23.38 0.50
CA ASP A 244 7.86 22.96 1.21
C ASP A 244 7.17 24.15 1.93
N LEU A 245 7.96 25.13 2.41
CA LEU A 245 7.46 26.43 2.85
C LEU A 245 6.80 27.20 1.70
N ASP A 246 7.38 27.20 0.50
CA ASP A 246 6.79 27.82 -0.70
C ASP A 246 5.44 27.20 -1.09
N LYS A 247 5.28 25.87 -0.97
CA LYS A 247 3.97 25.22 -1.14
C LYS A 247 2.96 25.78 -0.15
N LEU A 248 3.34 25.82 1.13
CA LEU A 248 2.46 26.25 2.21
C LEU A 248 2.11 27.74 2.09
N ARG A 249 3.06 28.56 1.63
CA ARG A 249 2.84 29.97 1.30
C ARG A 249 1.78 30.10 0.22
N ARG A 250 1.86 29.33 -0.86
CA ARG A 250 0.81 29.29 -1.90
C ARG A 250 -0.55 28.82 -1.37
N LYS A 251 -0.59 27.86 -0.43
CA LYS A 251 -1.84 27.46 0.26
C LYS A 251 -2.43 28.60 1.10
N ALA A 252 -1.60 29.35 1.82
CA ALA A 252 -2.03 30.52 2.58
C ALA A 252 -2.53 31.66 1.67
N GLU A 253 -1.77 31.98 0.62
CA GLU A 253 -2.15 33.01 -0.35
C GLU A 253 -3.46 32.63 -1.11
N LEU A 254 -3.69 31.34 -1.37
CA LEU A 254 -4.95 30.82 -1.92
C LEU A 254 -6.12 30.92 -0.92
N LEU A 255 -5.92 30.61 0.36
CA LEU A 255 -6.97 30.76 1.38
C LEU A 255 -7.32 32.25 1.60
N GLU A 256 -6.33 33.15 1.55
CA GLU A 256 -6.54 34.60 1.55
C GLU A 256 -7.38 35.05 0.35
N GLU A 257 -7.06 34.59 -0.86
CA GLU A 257 -7.84 34.86 -2.07
C GLU A 257 -9.27 34.30 -1.97
N MET A 258 -9.44 33.05 -1.58
CA MET A 258 -10.76 32.39 -1.47
C MET A 258 -11.67 33.03 -0.41
N ILE A 259 -11.11 33.51 0.71
CA ILE A 259 -11.87 34.26 1.73
C ILE A 259 -12.31 35.62 1.19
N ASN A 260 -11.41 36.34 0.51
CA ASN A 260 -11.69 37.68 0.02
C ASN A 260 -12.64 37.68 -1.19
N ASN A 261 -12.55 36.70 -2.09
CA ASN A 261 -13.40 36.57 -3.28
C ASN A 261 -14.87 36.20 -2.95
N ASN A 262 -15.15 35.63 -1.77
CA ASN A 262 -16.49 35.27 -1.32
C ASN A 262 -17.13 36.31 -0.36
N ASP A 263 -16.68 37.57 -0.39
CA ASP A 263 -17.11 38.65 0.52
C ASP A 263 -16.96 38.30 2.03
N ASN A 264 -15.94 37.50 2.37
CA ASN A 264 -15.72 36.89 3.69
C ASN A 264 -16.79 35.86 4.12
N THR A 265 -17.70 35.46 3.24
CA THR A 265 -18.65 34.36 3.49
C THR A 265 -17.94 33.03 3.27
N ILE A 266 -17.96 32.14 4.26
CA ILE A 266 -17.42 30.77 4.13
C ILE A 266 -18.57 29.82 3.76
N PRO A 267 -18.56 29.19 2.57
CA PRO A 267 -19.44 28.06 2.26
C PRO A 267 -19.05 26.84 3.10
N GLU A 268 -19.94 25.86 3.27
CA GLU A 268 -19.58 24.54 3.83
C GLU A 268 -18.81 23.65 2.82
N ASP A 269 -17.98 24.27 1.98
CA ASP A 269 -17.05 23.58 1.08
C ASP A 269 -15.82 23.11 1.87
N ASN A 270 -15.63 21.78 1.94
CA ASN A 270 -14.59 21.13 2.75
C ASN A 270 -13.17 21.67 2.52
N VAL A 271 -12.89 22.15 1.30
CA VAL A 271 -11.60 22.74 0.86
C VAL A 271 -11.16 23.90 1.77
N PHE A 272 -12.10 24.73 2.24
CA PHE A 272 -11.78 25.85 3.13
C PHE A 272 -11.21 25.37 4.47
N SER A 273 -11.83 24.34 5.08
CA SER A 273 -11.31 23.76 6.32
C SER A 273 -10.02 23.00 6.06
N GLU A 274 -9.93 22.19 5.00
CA GLU A 274 -8.73 21.43 4.67
C GLU A 274 -7.47 22.32 4.56
N ILE A 275 -7.57 23.47 3.87
CA ILE A 275 -6.45 24.40 3.76
C ILE A 275 -6.17 25.09 5.11
N ALA A 276 -7.19 25.57 5.82
CA ALA A 276 -7.01 26.23 7.12
C ALA A 276 -6.41 25.28 8.18
N ASP A 277 -6.85 24.03 8.21
CA ASP A 277 -6.39 23.00 9.13
C ASP A 277 -4.98 22.49 8.74
N SER A 278 -4.64 22.45 7.44
CA SER A 278 -3.24 22.27 6.97
C SER A 278 -2.31 23.41 7.43
N LEU A 279 -2.81 24.65 7.51
CA LEU A 279 -2.04 25.81 7.96
C LEU A 279 -1.88 25.84 9.49
N LYS A 280 -2.95 25.54 10.24
CA LYS A 280 -2.93 25.36 11.71
C LYS A 280 -1.89 24.32 12.14
N ASN A 281 -1.86 23.16 11.47
CA ASN A 281 -0.93 22.08 11.77
C ASN A 281 0.55 22.43 11.44
N ALA A 282 0.79 23.34 10.49
CA ALA A 282 2.13 23.76 10.11
C ALA A 282 2.68 24.92 10.96
N HIS A 283 1.82 25.85 11.40
CA HIS A 283 2.19 27.01 12.23
C HIS A 283 3.16 26.71 13.40
N PRO A 284 2.91 25.74 14.31
CA PRO A 284 3.83 25.47 15.42
C PRO A 284 5.19 24.92 14.97
N LYS A 285 5.25 24.24 13.81
CA LYS A 285 6.53 23.79 13.23
C LYS A 285 7.33 24.98 12.65
N ILE A 286 6.66 25.95 12.02
CA ILE A 286 7.31 27.17 11.49
C ILE A 286 7.94 27.99 12.62
N LEU A 287 7.24 28.17 13.75
CA LEU A 287 7.78 28.85 14.92
C LEU A 287 9.02 28.12 15.49
N LYS A 288 8.96 26.79 15.58
CA LYS A 288 10.11 25.97 16.01
C LYS A 288 11.30 26.08 15.04
N MET A 289 11.04 26.10 13.73
CA MET A 289 12.06 26.29 12.69
C MET A 289 12.67 27.70 12.73
N ALA A 290 11.86 28.74 12.98
CA ALA A 290 12.36 30.11 13.16
C ALA A 290 13.31 30.19 14.36
N GLN A 291 12.98 29.51 15.46
CA GLN A 291 13.85 29.41 16.64
C GLN A 291 15.11 28.57 16.38
N GLU A 292 15.02 27.49 15.59
CA GLU A 292 16.17 26.65 15.20
C GLU A 292 17.14 27.37 14.25
N GLU A 293 16.64 28.18 13.32
CA GLU A 293 17.49 28.95 12.40
C GLU A 293 17.97 30.29 13.00
N GLN A 294 17.42 30.75 14.13
CA GLN A 294 17.80 32.02 14.77
C GLN A 294 19.30 32.13 15.12
N ASP A 295 19.95 31.00 15.44
CA ASP A 295 21.39 30.92 15.73
C ASP A 295 22.27 30.73 14.46
N SER A 296 21.67 30.48 13.29
CA SER A 296 22.38 30.12 12.04
C SER A 296 22.19 31.13 10.91
N ASP A 297 20.97 31.63 10.70
CA ASP A 297 20.61 32.64 9.71
C ASP A 297 19.48 33.50 10.28
N HIS A 298 19.84 34.68 10.76
CA HIS A 298 18.91 35.63 11.36
C HIS A 298 17.89 36.18 10.35
N GLU A 299 18.23 36.25 9.06
CA GLU A 299 17.31 36.73 8.03
C GLU A 299 16.27 35.67 7.69
N ALA A 300 16.69 34.40 7.57
CA ALA A 300 15.78 33.26 7.43
C ALA A 300 14.82 33.17 8.63
N ALA A 301 15.32 33.31 9.86
CA ALA A 301 14.49 33.30 11.07
C ALA A 301 13.43 34.43 11.08
N ILE A 302 13.75 35.64 10.60
CA ILE A 302 12.79 36.74 10.45
C ILE A 302 11.73 36.42 9.37
N ARG A 303 12.15 35.87 8.23
CA ARG A 303 11.24 35.44 7.14
C ARG A 303 10.29 34.32 7.60
N LEU A 304 10.77 33.36 8.39
CA LEU A 304 9.95 32.31 9.00
C LEU A 304 8.99 32.87 10.06
N SER A 305 9.46 33.76 10.92
CA SER A 305 8.63 34.37 11.99
C SER A 305 7.46 35.16 11.41
N SER A 306 7.74 36.07 10.45
CA SER A 306 6.71 36.87 9.77
C SER A 306 5.75 36.03 8.93
N PHE A 307 6.20 34.89 8.37
CA PHE A 307 5.30 33.93 7.72
C PHE A 307 4.41 33.17 8.72
N GLY A 308 4.94 32.85 9.91
CA GLY A 308 4.16 32.32 11.02
C GLY A 308 3.06 33.29 11.49
N GLU A 309 3.39 34.56 11.67
CA GLU A 309 2.45 35.63 12.01
C GLU A 309 1.34 35.79 10.95
N TYR A 310 1.70 35.79 9.65
CA TYR A 310 0.76 35.83 8.53
C TYR A 310 -0.21 34.63 8.54
N ILE A 311 0.31 33.40 8.75
CA ILE A 311 -0.52 32.20 8.90
C ILE A 311 -1.46 32.32 10.11
N ASN A 312 -0.96 32.77 11.25
CA ASN A 312 -1.76 32.94 12.46
C ASN A 312 -2.89 33.98 12.24
N GLY A 313 -2.59 35.13 11.62
CA GLY A 313 -3.58 36.15 11.27
C GLY A 313 -4.67 35.60 10.35
N LEU A 314 -4.29 34.95 9.24
CA LEU A 314 -5.21 34.34 8.29
C LEU A 314 -6.08 33.23 8.93
N THR A 315 -5.47 32.40 9.79
CA THR A 315 -6.15 31.34 10.56
C THR A 315 -7.21 31.92 11.50
N ASN A 316 -6.85 32.94 12.28
CA ASN A 316 -7.79 33.59 13.20
C ASN A 316 -8.90 34.34 12.43
N LYS A 317 -8.61 34.93 11.27
CA LYS A 317 -9.63 35.49 10.37
C LYS A 317 -10.62 34.40 9.93
N PHE A 318 -10.12 33.25 9.48
CA PHE A 318 -10.95 32.12 9.06
C PHE A 318 -11.86 31.60 10.19
N ASP A 319 -11.32 31.38 11.39
CA ASP A 319 -12.11 30.86 12.52
C ASP A 319 -13.16 31.88 13.02
N LEU A 320 -12.87 33.19 12.98
CA LEU A 320 -13.87 34.24 13.29
C LEU A 320 -14.99 34.32 12.24
N LEU A 321 -14.69 34.16 10.96
CA LEU A 321 -15.69 34.10 9.89
C LEU A 321 -16.54 32.83 9.98
N LYS A 322 -15.94 31.68 10.35
CA LYS A 322 -16.65 30.42 10.62
C LYS A 322 -17.58 30.54 11.84
N ALA A 323 -17.26 31.43 12.79
CA ALA A 323 -18.11 31.82 13.90
C ALA A 323 -19.13 32.95 13.57
N GLY A 324 -19.17 33.42 12.31
CA GLY A 324 -20.08 34.48 11.86
C GLY A 324 -19.69 35.91 12.27
N ASN A 325 -18.53 36.12 12.89
CA ASN A 325 -18.08 37.42 13.39
C ASN A 325 -17.23 38.17 12.36
N VAL A 326 -17.90 38.66 11.31
CA VAL A 326 -17.28 39.38 10.18
C VAL A 326 -16.61 40.69 10.61
N GLU A 327 -17.16 41.37 11.62
CA GLU A 327 -16.63 42.66 12.12
C GLU A 327 -15.30 42.48 12.85
N ALA A 328 -15.13 41.41 13.64
CA ALA A 328 -13.84 41.08 14.27
C ALA A 328 -12.84 40.53 13.24
N ALA A 329 -13.30 39.70 12.29
CA ALA A 329 -12.44 39.15 11.24
C ALA A 329 -11.80 40.25 10.36
N ASN A 330 -12.54 41.31 10.04
CA ASN A 330 -12.04 42.45 9.26
C ASN A 330 -11.10 43.38 10.05
N GLN A 331 -10.97 43.21 11.38
CA GLN A 331 -9.99 43.94 12.20
C GLN A 331 -8.63 43.24 12.28
N ILE A 332 -8.50 41.99 11.81
CA ILE A 332 -7.22 41.29 11.77
C ILE A 332 -6.39 41.79 10.58
N ALA A 333 -5.33 42.53 10.88
CA ALA A 333 -4.35 42.99 9.90
C ALA A 333 -3.51 41.81 9.38
N ILE A 334 -3.88 41.27 8.21
CA ILE A 334 -3.09 40.25 7.52
C ILE A 334 -1.93 40.93 6.77
N THR A 335 -0.75 40.94 7.39
CA THR A 335 0.48 41.47 6.79
C THR A 335 1.17 40.36 5.99
N ARG A 336 1.03 40.37 4.66
CA ARG A 336 1.74 39.42 3.79
C ARG A 336 3.27 39.67 3.86
N PRO A 337 4.10 38.65 4.15
CA PRO A 337 5.55 38.84 4.30
C PRO A 337 6.19 39.21 2.95
N GLN A 338 6.92 40.33 2.93
CA GLN A 338 7.65 40.78 1.74
C GLN A 338 8.75 39.78 1.36
N GLY A 339 8.96 39.60 0.05
CA GLY A 339 9.85 38.57 -0.50
C GLY A 339 9.36 37.95 -1.82
N SER A 340 8.14 38.25 -2.26
CA SER A 340 7.64 37.88 -3.59
C SER A 340 8.14 38.87 -4.67
N GLU A 341 9.45 38.83 -4.97
CA GLU A 341 10.00 39.56 -6.12
C GLU A 341 9.60 38.88 -7.44
N ASN A 342 8.44 39.28 -7.98
CA ASN A 342 8.27 39.28 -9.43
C ASN A 342 9.10 40.45 -10.02
N PRO A 343 9.77 40.27 -11.18
CA PRO A 343 10.61 41.31 -11.76
C PRO A 343 9.78 42.58 -12.07
N PRO A 344 10.33 43.79 -11.84
CA PRO A 344 9.53 45.00 -11.70
C PRO A 344 8.93 45.49 -13.03
N GLN A 345 7.63 45.27 -13.21
CA GLN A 345 6.84 46.00 -14.21
C GLN A 345 6.76 47.48 -13.83
N LYS A 346 7.46 48.34 -14.57
CA LYS A 346 7.33 49.80 -14.45
C LYS A 346 6.18 50.31 -15.33
N THR A 347 5.22 50.99 -14.70
CA THR A 347 4.19 51.82 -15.36
C THR A 347 3.96 53.10 -14.54
N SER A 348 3.69 54.28 -15.10
CA SER A 348 3.88 54.76 -16.48
C SER A 348 3.91 56.32 -16.49
N ALA A 349 5.10 56.93 -16.49
CA ALA A 349 5.34 58.35 -16.79
C ALA A 349 6.86 58.57 -16.99
N SER A 350 7.38 59.32 -17.95
CA SER A 350 6.76 60.15 -19.01
C SER A 350 7.43 59.86 -20.36
N ASN A 351 6.68 59.92 -21.46
CA ASN A 351 7.14 59.43 -22.77
C ASN A 351 7.35 60.60 -23.77
N GLN A 352 8.58 61.11 -23.91
CA GLN A 352 8.86 62.20 -24.88
C GLN A 352 10.31 62.38 -25.39
N GLN A 353 11.24 61.44 -25.15
CA GLN A 353 12.65 61.54 -25.62
C GLN A 353 13.16 60.27 -26.32
N LEU A 354 12.38 59.77 -27.29
CA LEU A 354 12.78 58.69 -28.22
C LEU A 354 12.68 59.14 -29.69
N ILE A 355 13.19 60.34 -29.99
CA ILE A 355 13.33 60.87 -31.36
C ILE A 355 14.76 61.42 -31.56
N GLU A 356 15.73 60.62 -31.14
CA GLU A 356 17.17 60.84 -31.34
C GLU A 356 17.87 59.45 -31.34
N SER A 357 17.28 58.43 -31.99
CA SER A 357 17.61 58.03 -33.37
C SER A 357 19.12 57.79 -33.54
N LEU A 358 19.62 56.58 -33.32
CA LEU A 358 19.65 55.51 -34.35
C LEU A 358 20.26 55.97 -35.69
N ILE A 359 21.39 56.66 -35.60
CA ILE A 359 22.33 56.98 -36.68
C ILE A 359 23.74 56.66 -36.15
N ASP A 360 24.68 56.37 -37.05
CA ASP A 360 26.09 55.98 -36.81
C ASP A 360 26.32 54.65 -36.07
N ILE A 361 26.18 53.56 -36.84
CA ILE A 361 27.17 52.47 -36.82
C ILE A 361 27.80 52.44 -38.21
N ASP A 362 29.02 52.97 -38.35
CA ASP A 362 29.88 52.68 -39.49
C ASP A 362 31.39 52.87 -39.13
N ASP A 363 32.23 52.16 -39.87
CA ASP A 363 33.68 52.29 -40.10
C ASP A 363 34.80 51.97 -39.05
N ASP A 364 35.91 51.47 -39.63
CA ASP A 364 37.34 51.27 -39.29
C ASP A 364 37.92 51.04 -37.85
N ASN A 365 38.33 49.78 -37.58
CA ASN A 365 39.74 49.28 -37.49
C ASN A 365 40.84 49.95 -36.59
N GLY A 366 41.88 49.16 -36.27
CA GLY A 366 43.12 49.57 -35.55
C GLY A 366 43.13 49.16 -34.05
N GLN A 367 44.01 48.28 -33.52
CA GLN A 367 45.49 48.30 -33.44
C GLN A 367 46.05 49.51 -32.65
N GLN A 368 47.00 49.39 -31.72
CA GLN A 368 47.91 48.28 -31.39
C GLN A 368 48.59 48.46 -29.99
N GLN A 369 48.88 47.34 -29.28
CA GLN A 369 50.11 47.02 -28.49
C GLN A 369 50.73 48.02 -27.47
N GLN A 370 51.73 47.69 -26.63
CA GLN A 370 52.50 46.46 -26.27
C GLN A 370 52.53 46.41 -24.69
N GLN A 371 53.38 45.81 -23.85
CA GLN A 371 54.60 44.94 -23.77
C GLN A 371 54.61 44.43 -22.29
N GLN A 372 55.21 43.32 -21.79
CA GLN A 372 55.83 42.08 -22.27
C GLN A 372 55.46 40.98 -21.20
N GLN A 373 56.15 39.91 -20.77
CA GLN A 373 57.41 39.16 -20.99
C GLN A 373 57.04 37.69 -20.58
N GLN A 374 57.40 36.61 -21.30
CA GLN A 374 58.69 35.89 -21.35
C GLN A 374 58.96 35.06 -20.06
N GLU A 375 59.21 33.74 -20.09
CA GLU A 375 59.65 32.86 -21.19
C GLU A 375 58.99 31.44 -21.17
N THR A 376 59.39 30.55 -22.09
CA THR A 376 58.75 29.27 -22.49
C THR A 376 59.73 28.07 -22.36
N PRO A 377 59.44 26.80 -22.79
CA PRO A 377 58.20 26.14 -23.28
C PRO A 377 57.75 25.02 -22.29
N SER A 378 57.13 23.85 -22.55
CA SER A 378 56.67 23.01 -23.70
C SER A 378 55.77 21.88 -23.10
N SER A 379 54.94 21.06 -23.77
CA SER A 379 54.33 20.92 -25.11
C SER A 379 53.42 19.67 -25.09
N SER A 380 52.29 19.50 -25.79
CA SER A 380 51.45 20.40 -26.62
C SER A 380 50.09 19.74 -26.95
N SER A 381 49.20 20.50 -27.59
CA SER A 381 48.22 20.10 -28.63
C SER A 381 47.11 19.04 -28.36
N THR A 382 45.87 19.55 -28.21
CA THR A 382 44.63 19.15 -28.93
C THR A 382 43.99 17.76 -28.66
N THR A 383 42.67 17.54 -28.79
CA THR A 383 41.57 18.33 -29.39
C THR A 383 40.24 18.07 -28.68
N ALA A 384 39.24 18.96 -28.82
CA ALA A 384 37.85 18.73 -28.42
C ALA A 384 37.02 18.08 -29.54
N LYS A 385 35.91 17.38 -29.19
CA LYS A 385 34.79 17.05 -30.08
C LYS A 385 33.57 16.52 -29.31
N GLU A 386 32.38 17.06 -29.64
CA GLU A 386 31.10 16.36 -29.55
C GLU A 386 30.84 15.61 -30.88
N PRO A 387 29.65 15.03 -31.11
CA PRO A 387 29.01 13.91 -30.40
C PRO A 387 28.79 12.71 -31.36
N GLU A 388 28.40 11.51 -30.88
CA GLU A 388 27.60 10.58 -31.71
C GLU A 388 26.98 9.35 -31.00
N ASN A 389 25.86 8.90 -31.57
CA ASN A 389 25.32 7.53 -31.68
C ASN A 389 24.95 6.66 -30.45
N LEU A 390 23.64 6.38 -30.35
CA LEU A 390 22.96 5.56 -29.32
C LEU A 390 22.54 4.16 -29.84
N ILE A 391 23.32 3.53 -30.72
CA ILE A 391 22.91 2.28 -31.43
C ILE A 391 23.65 1.00 -31.02
N ASP A 392 24.66 1.07 -30.15
CA ASP A 392 25.53 -0.07 -29.78
C ASP A 392 25.17 -0.71 -28.42
N ALA A 393 23.93 -0.51 -27.95
CA ALA A 393 23.47 -0.91 -26.62
C ALA A 393 22.43 -2.05 -26.61
N LEU A 394 22.29 -2.79 -27.72
CA LEU A 394 21.18 -3.75 -27.92
C LEU A 394 21.60 -5.23 -28.05
N ASP A 395 22.90 -5.54 -28.10
CA ASP A 395 23.39 -6.93 -28.34
C ASP A 395 23.66 -7.73 -27.05
N GLY A 396 23.08 -7.29 -25.92
CA GLY A 396 23.29 -7.87 -24.58
C GLY A 396 22.15 -8.73 -24.02
N LEU A 397 21.08 -8.98 -24.79
CA LEU A 397 19.83 -9.57 -24.29
C LEU A 397 19.55 -10.97 -24.85
N SER A 398 20.34 -11.96 -24.40
CA SER A 398 20.07 -13.38 -24.68
C SER A 398 18.87 -13.90 -23.88
N PHE A 399 17.67 -13.76 -24.47
CA PHE A 399 16.45 -14.42 -23.97
C PHE A 399 16.39 -15.87 -24.48
N GLY A 400 16.51 -16.83 -23.56
CA GLY A 400 16.32 -18.25 -23.87
C GLY A 400 14.88 -18.56 -24.27
N ASN A 401 14.61 -18.61 -25.58
CA ASN A 401 13.26 -18.81 -26.11
C ASN A 401 12.88 -20.30 -26.17
N ILE A 402 11.69 -20.64 -25.69
CA ILE A 402 11.13 -21.99 -25.75
C ILE A 402 10.22 -22.08 -26.98
N ALA A 403 10.51 -23.00 -27.90
CA ALA A 403 9.67 -23.27 -29.07
C ALA A 403 9.52 -24.78 -29.32
N LEU A 404 8.32 -25.17 -29.78
CA LEU A 404 7.86 -26.55 -29.92
C LEU A 404 7.57 -26.85 -31.40
N GLY A 405 7.98 -28.02 -31.90
CA GLY A 405 7.21 -28.73 -32.93
C GLY A 405 7.94 -29.35 -34.12
N SER A 406 7.63 -30.63 -34.36
CA SER A 406 7.69 -31.37 -35.65
C SER A 406 9.05 -31.80 -36.23
N GLY A 407 9.09 -33.01 -36.82
CA GLY A 407 10.07 -33.37 -37.85
C GLY A 407 10.85 -34.69 -37.71
N SER A 408 10.21 -35.84 -37.96
CA SER A 408 10.76 -37.05 -38.61
C SER A 408 12.28 -37.36 -38.57
N GLY A 409 12.69 -38.48 -37.95
CA GLY A 409 14.00 -39.10 -38.27
C GLY A 409 14.50 -40.22 -37.34
N SER A 410 14.28 -41.49 -37.69
CA SER A 410 14.99 -42.66 -37.15
C SER A 410 16.14 -43.07 -38.07
N PRO A 411 17.29 -43.58 -37.57
CA PRO A 411 17.39 -45.03 -37.32
C PRO A 411 18.25 -45.45 -36.10
N GLN A 412 18.49 -46.76 -35.97
CA GLN A 412 19.03 -47.50 -34.81
C GLN A 412 20.58 -47.74 -34.89
N PRO A 413 21.24 -48.55 -34.02
CA PRO A 413 22.62 -48.28 -33.56
C PRO A 413 23.66 -49.29 -34.09
N PRO A 414 24.84 -49.36 -33.45
CA PRO A 414 25.31 -50.66 -32.97
C PRO A 414 25.82 -50.65 -31.51
N ALA A 415 25.89 -51.84 -30.91
CA ALA A 415 26.65 -52.11 -29.67
C ALA A 415 28.14 -52.43 -30.03
N SER A 416 29.10 -52.59 -29.13
CA SER A 416 29.10 -53.45 -27.94
C SER A 416 30.48 -53.42 -27.21
N GLN A 417 30.60 -54.23 -26.14
CA GLN A 417 31.82 -54.76 -25.49
C GLN A 417 32.42 -54.03 -24.26
N GLN A 418 32.41 -54.81 -23.17
CA GLN A 418 33.20 -54.78 -21.92
C GLN A 418 34.62 -55.38 -22.18
N PRO A 419 35.59 -55.52 -21.21
CA PRO A 419 35.39 -55.77 -19.76
C PRO A 419 36.45 -55.23 -18.75
N GLN A 420 36.31 -55.70 -17.50
CA GLN A 420 37.28 -55.78 -16.37
C GLN A 420 37.48 -54.54 -15.47
N SER A 421 37.66 -54.67 -14.13
CA SER A 421 37.47 -55.83 -13.22
C SER A 421 37.47 -55.44 -11.72
N SER A 422 37.35 -56.46 -10.85
CA SER A 422 37.66 -56.55 -9.40
C SER A 422 36.50 -56.40 -8.39
N ASN A 423 36.51 -57.30 -7.41
CA ASN A 423 35.49 -57.45 -6.35
C ASN A 423 35.87 -56.58 -5.12
N THR A 424 35.00 -56.34 -4.15
CA THR A 424 34.60 -57.32 -3.12
C THR A 424 33.10 -57.26 -2.76
N ASN A 425 32.53 -58.38 -2.33
CA ASN A 425 31.11 -58.49 -1.99
C ASN A 425 30.86 -59.51 -0.86
N SER A 426 30.08 -59.13 0.16
CA SER A 426 29.52 -59.94 1.26
C SER A 426 28.78 -58.99 2.23
N LEU A 427 27.65 -59.32 2.85
CA LEU A 427 26.91 -60.59 2.89
C LEU A 427 25.42 -60.34 3.27
N LEU A 428 24.61 -61.39 3.12
CA LEU A 428 23.18 -61.55 3.47
C LEU A 428 22.16 -61.11 2.41
N ASP A 429 21.28 -62.05 2.08
CA ASP A 429 20.32 -62.07 0.98
C ASP A 429 18.96 -62.61 1.48
N PHE A 430 17.91 -62.45 0.66
CA PHE A 430 16.51 -62.68 0.98
C PHE A 430 16.00 -64.04 0.43
N SER A 431 14.98 -64.64 1.05
CA SER A 431 14.23 -65.74 0.43
C SER A 431 12.77 -65.82 0.88
N SER A 432 11.88 -66.11 -0.08
CA SER A 432 10.46 -66.47 0.10
C SER A 432 10.28 -67.99 -0.06
N PRO A 433 9.09 -68.55 0.24
CA PRO A 433 8.25 -68.99 -0.89
C PRO A 433 6.71 -68.94 -0.69
N GLN A 434 6.04 -68.36 -1.69
CA GLN A 434 4.97 -68.95 -2.54
C GLN A 434 3.69 -69.62 -1.97
N SER A 435 2.53 -69.24 -2.57
CA SER A 435 1.30 -70.05 -2.88
C SER A 435 -0.01 -69.85 -2.07
N ALA A 436 -1.00 -69.18 -2.71
CA ALA A 436 -2.48 -69.42 -2.86
C ALA A 436 -3.35 -70.17 -1.80
N PRO A 437 -4.72 -70.16 -1.85
CA PRO A 437 -5.68 -69.49 -2.75
C PRO A 437 -6.80 -68.67 -2.01
N SER A 438 -7.90 -68.32 -2.70
CA SER A 438 -9.10 -67.62 -2.19
C SER A 438 -10.22 -68.56 -1.67
N PRO A 439 -11.17 -68.05 -0.84
CA PRO A 439 -12.60 -68.06 -1.25
C PRO A 439 -13.52 -66.96 -0.65
N GLN A 440 -14.77 -66.94 -1.11
CA GLN A 440 -16.00 -66.34 -0.54
C GLN A 440 -17.06 -67.49 -0.46
N PRO A 441 -18.26 -67.40 0.18
CA PRO A 441 -18.93 -66.27 0.88
C PRO A 441 -19.66 -66.67 2.22
N ALA A 442 -20.61 -65.82 2.66
CA ALA A 442 -21.83 -66.08 3.48
C ALA A 442 -21.93 -65.60 4.97
N SER A 443 -23.00 -64.82 5.21
CA SER A 443 -23.77 -64.39 6.42
C SER A 443 -23.65 -65.18 7.74
N THR A 444 -23.85 -64.58 8.94
CA THR A 444 -25.17 -64.12 9.51
C THR A 444 -25.09 -63.18 10.74
N SER A 445 -26.11 -62.31 10.94
CA SER A 445 -26.65 -61.70 12.21
C SER A 445 -25.71 -60.96 13.19
N THR A 446 -26.05 -59.87 13.91
CA THR A 446 -27.33 -59.18 14.27
C THR A 446 -27.21 -57.65 14.04
N GLU A 447 -28.27 -56.89 13.72
CA GLU A 447 -29.16 -56.09 14.62
C GLU A 447 -28.38 -55.16 15.61
N ASP A 448 -28.58 -53.84 15.71
CA ASP A 448 -29.61 -52.92 15.17
C ASP A 448 -29.01 -51.57 14.68
N ASP A 449 -29.63 -50.94 13.66
CA ASP A 449 -30.05 -49.52 13.73
C ASP A 449 -31.11 -49.20 12.63
N TRP A 450 -32.02 -48.26 12.89
CA TRP A 450 -33.17 -47.95 12.04
C TRP A 450 -32.85 -46.86 11.01
N THR A 451 -32.84 -47.23 9.73
CA THR A 451 -32.81 -46.28 8.60
C THR A 451 -34.08 -46.39 7.77
N PHE A 452 -34.83 -45.29 7.61
CA PHE A 452 -36.12 -45.28 6.92
C PHE A 452 -36.23 -44.14 5.89
N ALA A 453 -35.98 -44.47 4.62
CA ALA A 453 -36.54 -43.77 3.45
C ALA A 453 -36.42 -44.64 2.19
N SER A 454 -37.55 -44.98 1.56
CA SER A 454 -37.61 -45.44 0.16
C SER A 454 -37.58 -44.24 -0.80
N ALA A 455 -37.43 -44.35 -2.12
CA ALA A 455 -36.78 -45.29 -3.05
C ALA A 455 -37.30 -44.90 -4.45
N VAL A 456 -36.40 -44.43 -5.33
CA VAL A 456 -36.52 -44.33 -6.81
C VAL A 456 -37.67 -43.48 -7.42
N PRO A 457 -37.62 -43.12 -8.73
CA PRO A 457 -36.50 -43.15 -9.69
C PRO A 457 -36.11 -41.76 -10.22
N ALA A 458 -34.93 -41.65 -10.85
CA ALA A 458 -34.63 -40.54 -11.75
C ALA A 458 -35.26 -40.79 -13.13
N THR A 459 -35.87 -39.78 -13.76
CA THR A 459 -36.40 -39.87 -15.13
C THR A 459 -36.24 -38.53 -15.83
N SER A 460 -35.85 -38.54 -17.11
CA SER A 460 -35.30 -37.38 -17.83
C SER A 460 -36.27 -36.74 -18.83
N SER A 461 -36.49 -35.42 -18.76
CA SER A 461 -36.93 -34.53 -19.86
C SER A 461 -36.81 -33.04 -19.45
N PRO A 462 -36.80 -32.06 -20.39
CA PRO A 462 -35.81 -30.97 -20.30
C PRO A 462 -36.35 -29.53 -20.10
N ALA A 463 -35.39 -28.64 -19.75
CA ALA A 463 -35.44 -27.16 -19.77
C ALA A 463 -36.24 -26.46 -18.63
N PRO A 464 -35.95 -25.19 -18.28
CA PRO A 464 -34.97 -24.27 -18.88
C PRO A 464 -33.81 -23.81 -17.93
N ALA A 465 -32.98 -22.93 -18.47
CA ALA A 465 -31.81 -22.24 -17.92
C ALA A 465 -31.63 -22.15 -16.37
N THR A 466 -30.43 -22.49 -15.91
CA THR A 466 -29.92 -22.22 -14.56
C THR A 466 -29.83 -20.70 -14.33
N ALA A 467 -30.78 -20.15 -13.58
CA ALA A 467 -30.68 -18.78 -13.08
C ALA A 467 -29.72 -18.74 -11.88
N THR A 468 -28.59 -18.05 -12.02
CA THR A 468 -27.70 -17.76 -10.89
C THR A 468 -28.48 -16.96 -9.85
N SER A 469 -28.61 -17.50 -8.64
CA SER A 469 -29.31 -16.85 -7.54
C SER A 469 -28.41 -16.77 -6.32
N ALA A 470 -28.23 -15.55 -5.80
CA ALA A 470 -27.45 -15.26 -4.60
C ALA A 470 -28.39 -14.98 -3.42
N THR A 471 -27.93 -15.23 -2.20
CA THR A 471 -28.73 -15.02 -0.99
C THR A 471 -27.92 -14.22 0.03
N LEU A 472 -28.52 -13.20 0.64
CA LEU A 472 -27.90 -12.30 1.61
C LEU A 472 -28.81 -12.08 2.81
N ASP A 473 -28.34 -12.36 4.02
CA ASP A 473 -29.02 -11.99 5.26
C ASP A 473 -28.73 -10.51 5.56
N ILE A 474 -29.70 -9.63 5.33
CA ILE A 474 -29.55 -8.17 5.54
C ILE A 474 -29.90 -7.74 6.97
N LEU A 475 -30.62 -8.59 7.71
CA LEU A 475 -30.91 -8.44 9.13
C LEU A 475 -30.99 -9.84 9.75
N ASN A 476 -30.30 -10.08 10.86
CA ASN A 476 -30.37 -11.34 11.60
C ASN A 476 -30.42 -11.06 13.11
N ASN A 477 -31.60 -10.69 13.63
CA ASN A 477 -31.77 -10.50 15.07
C ASN A 477 -32.09 -11.85 15.75
N PRO A 478 -31.22 -12.39 16.63
CA PRO A 478 -31.39 -13.72 17.22
C PRO A 478 -32.66 -13.88 18.08
N SER A 479 -33.26 -12.77 18.56
CA SER A 479 -34.50 -12.78 19.35
C SER A 479 -35.67 -12.07 18.67
N GLY A 480 -35.61 -11.85 17.35
CA GLY A 480 -36.63 -11.10 16.62
C GLY A 480 -36.71 -11.41 15.13
N LEU A 481 -36.80 -10.35 14.32
CA LEU A 481 -36.93 -10.46 12.86
C LEU A 481 -35.58 -10.81 12.20
N LYS A 482 -35.61 -11.80 11.30
CA LYS A 482 -34.56 -12.06 10.32
C LYS A 482 -35.09 -11.73 8.92
N ILE A 483 -34.32 -10.99 8.13
CA ILE A 483 -34.63 -10.64 6.74
C ILE A 483 -33.52 -11.16 5.83
N THR A 484 -33.91 -11.99 4.87
CA THR A 484 -33.04 -12.59 3.85
C THR A 484 -33.48 -12.08 2.48
N PHE A 485 -32.54 -11.63 1.65
CA PHE A 485 -32.77 -11.28 0.26
C PHE A 485 -32.26 -12.40 -0.65
N GLU A 486 -33.16 -13.01 -1.41
CA GLU A 486 -32.83 -13.85 -2.56
C GLU A 486 -32.79 -12.96 -3.81
N PHE A 487 -31.67 -12.99 -4.53
CA PHE A 487 -31.45 -12.22 -5.75
C PHE A 487 -31.55 -13.11 -6.99
N THR A 488 -32.15 -12.60 -8.05
CA THR A 488 -32.20 -13.25 -9.37
C THR A 488 -32.00 -12.19 -10.47
N LYS A 489 -31.09 -12.45 -11.41
CA LYS A 489 -30.83 -11.56 -12.56
C LYS A 489 -32.04 -11.51 -13.50
N GLN A 490 -32.48 -10.31 -13.90
CA GLN A 490 -33.63 -10.11 -14.79
C GLN A 490 -33.29 -9.12 -15.90
N GLY A 491 -32.60 -9.60 -16.93
CA GLY A 491 -32.14 -8.78 -18.06
C GLY A 491 -31.11 -7.74 -17.62
N ASN A 492 -31.43 -6.45 -17.77
CA ASN A 492 -30.61 -5.33 -17.31
C ASN A 492 -30.91 -4.91 -15.85
N GLY A 493 -31.86 -5.57 -15.19
CA GLY A 493 -32.27 -5.33 -13.81
C GLY A 493 -32.02 -6.52 -12.89
N ILE A 494 -32.30 -6.32 -11.61
CA ILE A 494 -32.27 -7.35 -10.58
C ILE A 494 -33.67 -7.51 -9.97
N GLN A 495 -34.09 -8.77 -9.79
CA GLN A 495 -35.27 -9.10 -9.00
C GLN A 495 -34.79 -9.55 -7.61
N ILE A 496 -35.36 -8.96 -6.57
CA ILE A 496 -35.10 -9.32 -5.17
C ILE A 496 -36.38 -9.92 -4.60
N LYS A 497 -36.28 -11.10 -4.00
CA LYS A 497 -37.31 -11.71 -3.15
C LYS A 497 -36.85 -11.55 -1.71
N SER A 498 -37.46 -10.59 -1.01
CA SER A 498 -37.24 -10.38 0.42
C SER A 498 -38.07 -11.41 1.20
N VAL A 499 -37.44 -12.09 2.15
CA VAL A 499 -38.00 -13.15 2.98
C VAL A 499 -37.88 -12.73 4.43
N PHE A 500 -39.03 -12.57 5.10
CA PHE A 500 -39.17 -12.07 6.46
C PHE A 500 -39.54 -13.24 7.37
N SER A 501 -38.66 -13.59 8.30
CA SER A 501 -38.79 -14.75 9.17
C SER A 501 -38.67 -14.35 10.65
N ASN A 502 -39.44 -15.02 11.51
CA ASN A 502 -39.43 -14.77 12.95
C ASN A 502 -38.56 -15.81 13.65
N ASN A 503 -37.44 -15.39 14.24
CA ASN A 503 -36.54 -16.27 14.99
C ASN A 503 -36.92 -16.39 16.48
N SER A 504 -37.94 -15.65 16.94
CA SER A 504 -38.42 -15.74 18.32
C SER A 504 -39.26 -17.01 18.53
N PRO A 505 -38.98 -17.80 19.59
CA PRO A 505 -39.77 -18.99 19.91
C PRO A 505 -41.10 -18.69 20.62
N THR A 506 -41.32 -17.44 21.10
CA THR A 506 -42.45 -17.11 21.99
C THR A 506 -43.19 -15.81 21.67
N SER A 507 -42.64 -14.94 20.81
CA SER A 507 -43.30 -13.69 20.44
C SER A 507 -43.73 -13.64 18.97
N THR A 508 -44.87 -13.02 18.73
CA THR A 508 -45.41 -12.77 17.39
C THR A 508 -44.94 -11.41 16.89
N ILE A 509 -44.51 -11.35 15.64
CA ILE A 509 -44.22 -10.09 14.92
C ILE A 509 -45.52 -9.66 14.24
N SER A 510 -45.98 -8.44 14.47
CA SER A 510 -47.18 -7.87 13.83
C SER A 510 -46.90 -6.49 13.24
N GLN A 511 -47.83 -6.00 12.40
CA GLN A 511 -47.71 -4.71 11.70
C GLN A 511 -46.39 -4.52 10.92
N LEU A 512 -45.85 -5.60 10.35
CA LEU A 512 -44.65 -5.54 9.52
C LEU A 512 -44.91 -4.65 8.29
N ASN A 513 -44.07 -3.64 8.11
CA ASN A 513 -44.08 -2.69 7.02
C ASN A 513 -42.63 -2.51 6.55
N PHE A 514 -42.37 -2.85 5.30
CA PHE A 514 -41.04 -2.82 4.71
C PHE A 514 -40.95 -1.81 3.56
N GLN A 515 -39.90 -1.01 3.57
CA GLN A 515 -39.64 0.08 2.64
C GLN A 515 -38.23 -0.04 2.07
N LEU A 516 -38.11 0.27 0.79
CA LEU A 516 -36.86 0.18 0.03
C LEU A 516 -36.63 1.50 -0.71
N ALA A 517 -35.37 1.93 -0.81
CA ALA A 517 -34.99 3.14 -1.53
C ALA A 517 -33.71 2.93 -2.35
N VAL A 518 -33.72 3.51 -3.55
CA VAL A 518 -32.62 3.52 -4.51
C VAL A 518 -32.40 4.96 -5.03
N PRO A 519 -31.23 5.30 -5.59
CA PRO A 519 -30.99 6.62 -6.17
C PRO A 519 -31.97 6.94 -7.33
N LYS A 520 -32.21 8.22 -7.60
CA LYS A 520 -33.19 8.69 -8.62
C LYS A 520 -32.91 8.24 -10.06
N SER A 521 -31.72 7.71 -10.34
CA SER A 521 -31.31 7.12 -11.62
C SER A 521 -31.84 5.68 -11.84
N TYR A 522 -32.51 5.09 -10.84
CA TYR A 522 -33.01 3.72 -10.89
C TYR A 522 -34.54 3.69 -10.80
N THR A 523 -35.16 2.77 -11.55
CA THR A 523 -36.58 2.46 -11.41
C THR A 523 -36.78 1.31 -10.42
N LEU A 524 -37.68 1.50 -9.46
CA LEU A 524 -38.01 0.54 -8.39
C LEU A 524 -39.50 0.20 -8.45
N HIS A 525 -39.80 -1.08 -8.53
CA HIS A 525 -41.15 -1.63 -8.36
C HIS A 525 -41.16 -2.58 -7.16
N MET A 526 -42.09 -2.39 -6.23
CA MET A 526 -42.31 -3.30 -5.10
C MET A 526 -43.71 -3.88 -5.22
N ASP A 527 -43.79 -5.20 -5.33
CA ASP A 527 -45.05 -5.94 -5.30
C ASP A 527 -45.56 -5.99 -3.84
N PRO A 528 -46.87 -6.15 -3.57
CA PRO A 528 -47.39 -6.19 -2.20
C PRO A 528 -46.82 -7.38 -1.41
N GLN A 529 -46.48 -7.14 -0.14
CA GLN A 529 -46.02 -8.19 0.78
C GLN A 529 -47.12 -9.23 1.06
N SER A 530 -46.73 -10.51 1.20
CA SER A 530 -47.68 -11.62 1.36
C SER A 530 -48.42 -11.65 2.72
N GLY A 531 -48.03 -10.79 3.67
CA GLY A 531 -48.68 -10.64 4.97
C GLY A 531 -48.02 -9.55 5.81
N THR A 532 -48.66 -9.18 6.93
CA THR A 532 -48.19 -8.15 7.88
C THR A 532 -47.85 -8.72 9.26
N THR A 533 -48.01 -10.02 9.47
CA THR A 533 -47.90 -10.69 10.78
C THR A 533 -47.21 -12.05 10.62
N ILE A 534 -46.22 -12.34 11.44
CA ILE A 534 -45.45 -13.59 11.45
C ILE A 534 -45.51 -14.17 12.87
N GLN A 535 -46.20 -15.31 13.03
CA GLN A 535 -46.24 -16.05 14.30
C GLN A 535 -44.88 -16.71 14.60
N ALA A 536 -44.64 -17.13 15.84
CA ALA A 536 -43.46 -17.93 16.17
C ALA A 536 -43.45 -19.23 15.32
N PHE A 537 -42.29 -19.57 14.75
CA PHE A 537 -42.08 -20.74 13.87
C PHE A 537 -43.02 -20.89 12.65
N ALA A 538 -43.74 -19.84 12.24
CA ALA A 538 -44.61 -19.88 11.07
C ALA A 538 -43.86 -19.65 9.75
N ALA A 539 -44.54 -19.95 8.63
CA ALA A 539 -44.03 -19.67 7.29
C ALA A 539 -43.65 -18.18 7.13
N PRO A 540 -42.52 -17.86 6.46
CA PRO A 540 -42.07 -16.49 6.33
C PRO A 540 -42.99 -15.67 5.42
N VAL A 541 -43.16 -14.39 5.75
CA VAL A 541 -43.72 -13.42 4.80
C VAL A 541 -42.70 -13.19 3.70
N THR A 542 -43.16 -13.00 2.46
CA THR A 542 -42.27 -12.65 1.34
C THR A 542 -42.78 -11.44 0.58
N GLN A 543 -41.87 -10.70 -0.03
CA GLN A 543 -42.17 -9.58 -0.92
C GLN A 543 -41.25 -9.65 -2.15
N GLN A 544 -41.81 -9.38 -3.33
CA GLN A 544 -41.03 -9.29 -4.57
C GLN A 544 -40.76 -7.83 -4.95
N ILE A 545 -39.57 -7.59 -5.45
CA ILE A 545 -39.02 -6.27 -5.74
C ILE A 545 -38.27 -6.39 -7.07
N LYS A 546 -38.42 -5.41 -7.96
CA LYS A 546 -37.74 -5.35 -9.25
C LYS A 546 -37.07 -4.00 -9.40
N ILE A 547 -35.79 -3.98 -9.75
CA ILE A 547 -34.99 -2.76 -9.86
C ILE A 547 -34.26 -2.75 -11.21
N THR A 548 -34.44 -1.68 -11.99
CA THR A 548 -33.78 -1.51 -13.30
C THR A 548 -33.15 -0.11 -13.43
N PRO A 549 -31.86 0.02 -13.79
CA PRO A 549 -30.87 -1.06 -13.92
C PRO A 549 -30.53 -1.71 -12.55
N ALA A 550 -29.65 -2.72 -12.53
CA ALA A 550 -29.18 -3.30 -11.27
C ALA A 550 -28.39 -2.25 -10.43
N PRO A 551 -28.76 -1.98 -9.15
CA PRO A 551 -28.09 -0.99 -8.32
C PRO A 551 -26.84 -1.56 -7.63
N SER A 552 -25.85 -0.69 -7.38
CA SER A 552 -24.66 -1.00 -6.57
C SER A 552 -24.87 -0.75 -5.06
N LYS A 553 -25.82 0.13 -4.72
CA LYS A 553 -26.14 0.55 -3.36
C LYS A 553 -27.66 0.64 -3.17
N LEU A 554 -28.15 0.21 -2.02
CA LEU A 554 -29.57 0.17 -1.70
C LEU A 554 -29.79 0.50 -0.22
N ARG A 555 -30.84 1.27 0.09
CA ARG A 555 -31.29 1.51 1.48
C ARG A 555 -32.59 0.77 1.74
N TRP A 556 -32.73 0.23 2.95
CA TRP A 556 -33.93 -0.46 3.40
C TRP A 556 -34.33 0.05 4.79
N LYS A 557 -35.63 0.00 5.08
CA LYS A 557 -36.20 0.30 6.39
C LYS A 557 -37.36 -0.65 6.67
N VAL A 558 -37.37 -1.25 7.85
CA VAL A 558 -38.47 -2.06 8.34
C VAL A 558 -39.01 -1.46 9.64
N SER A 559 -40.32 -1.44 9.77
CA SER A 559 -41.00 -1.23 11.05
C SER A 559 -41.91 -2.41 11.34
N TYR A 560 -41.92 -2.85 12.58
CA TYR A 560 -42.68 -4.01 13.04
C TYR A 560 -42.92 -3.94 14.54
N MET A 561 -43.90 -4.66 15.06
CA MET A 561 -44.24 -4.70 16.48
C MET A 561 -43.96 -6.08 17.07
N ILE A 562 -43.27 -6.13 18.21
CA ILE A 562 -43.08 -7.35 19.02
C ILE A 562 -43.54 -7.05 20.44
N ASN A 563 -44.39 -7.90 21.01
CA ASN A 563 -44.89 -7.78 22.39
C ASN A 563 -45.49 -6.39 22.72
N GLY A 564 -46.12 -5.74 21.74
CA GLY A 564 -46.69 -4.39 21.88
C GLY A 564 -45.70 -3.23 21.69
N VAL A 565 -44.40 -3.50 21.57
CA VAL A 565 -43.36 -2.48 21.34
C VAL A 565 -43.08 -2.37 19.85
N VAL A 566 -43.18 -1.16 19.31
CA VAL A 566 -42.78 -0.86 17.92
C VAL A 566 -41.26 -0.81 17.83
N GLN A 567 -40.70 -1.64 16.95
CA GLN A 567 -39.30 -1.63 16.56
C GLN A 567 -39.18 -1.00 15.16
N ASN A 568 -38.17 -0.15 15.00
CA ASN A 568 -37.77 0.41 13.71
C ASN A 568 -36.31 0.06 13.48
N GLN A 569 -35.99 -0.48 12.31
CA GLN A 569 -34.63 -0.81 11.91
C GLN A 569 -34.43 -0.40 10.45
N ASP A 570 -33.31 0.26 10.17
CA ASP A 570 -32.92 0.64 8.82
C ASP A 570 -31.44 0.36 8.60
N GLY A 571 -31.06 0.31 7.32
CA GLY A 571 -29.71 -0.05 6.92
C GLY A 571 -29.44 0.25 5.44
N GLN A 572 -28.17 0.20 5.09
CA GLN A 572 -27.69 0.32 3.71
C GLN A 572 -26.95 -0.97 3.35
N THR A 573 -27.35 -1.59 2.24
CA THR A 573 -26.57 -2.65 1.58
C THR A 573 -25.78 -2.03 0.45
N ASP A 574 -24.50 -1.82 0.70
CA ASP A 574 -23.47 -1.62 -0.31
C ASP A 574 -22.93 -3.00 -0.77
N ASN A 575 -22.46 -3.10 -2.01
CA ASN A 575 -21.96 -4.35 -2.62
C ASN A 575 -23.02 -5.47 -2.69
N LEU A 576 -24.15 -5.18 -3.34
CA LEU A 576 -25.10 -6.20 -3.77
C LEU A 576 -24.42 -7.22 -4.71
N PRO A 577 -24.75 -8.53 -4.60
CA PRO A 577 -24.05 -9.57 -5.35
C PRO A 577 -24.25 -9.42 -6.86
N GLN A 578 -23.15 -9.38 -7.61
CA GLN A 578 -23.16 -9.32 -9.07
C GLN A 578 -23.54 -10.69 -9.65
N LEU A 579 -24.81 -10.83 -10.03
CA LEU A 579 -25.36 -11.94 -10.81
C LEU A 579 -25.34 -11.61 -12.30
#